data_AF-A0A939F4F1-F1
#
_entry.id   AF-A0A939F4F1-F1
#
_cell.length_a   1.000
_cell.length_b   1.000
_cell.length_c   1.000
_cell.angle_alpha   90.00
_cell.angle_beta   90.00
_cell.angle_gamma   90.00
#
_symmetry.space_group_name_H-M   'P 1'
#
loop_
_entity.id
_entity.type
_entity.pdbx_description
1 polymer ?
#
loop_
_entity_poly.entity_id
_entity_poly.type
_entity_poly.pdbx_seq_one_letter_code
_entity_poly.pdbx_strand_id
1 'polypeptide(L)'
;MDFRVKTFAAEASLRLGGVLEALGFTGPEDVPSRDRYPLQITVRYRRSDAVVETRLTLGYMGEHDVHTSLLWIDDDCKVEVGTTTAHTGYQMRRGLDIHARAVPALLQAGPP
;
A
#
# COMPACT_ATOMS: atom_id res chain seq x y z
N MET A 1 8.66 18.66 7.58
CA MET A 1 8.37 17.38 6.88
C MET A 1 7.22 16.72 7.62
N ASP A 2 6.15 16.32 6.92
CA ASP A 2 4.97 15.69 7.52
C ASP A 2 5.34 14.36 8.20
N PHE A 3 4.87 14.13 9.43
CA PHE A 3 5.18 12.90 10.19
C PHE A 3 4.75 11.64 9.43
N ARG A 4 3.64 11.68 8.69
CA ARG A 4 3.14 10.55 7.89
C ARG A 4 4.08 10.24 6.74
N VAL A 5 4.61 11.26 6.06
CA VAL A 5 5.61 11.08 4.99
C VAL A 5 6.86 10.36 5.51
N LYS A 6 7.32 10.77 6.70
CA LYS A 6 8.51 10.15 7.32
C LYS A 6 8.27 8.71 7.76
N THR A 7 7.06 8.38 8.20
CA THR A 7 6.77 7.10 8.87
C THR A 7 6.02 6.10 8.00
N PHE A 8 5.41 6.53 6.90
CA PHE A 8 4.53 5.71 6.08
C PHE A 8 5.20 4.42 5.62
N ALA A 9 6.41 4.49 5.05
CA ALA A 9 7.09 3.30 4.57
C ALA A 9 7.30 2.27 5.69
N ALA A 10 7.77 2.72 6.86
CA ALA A 10 7.96 1.85 8.01
C ALA A 10 6.63 1.28 8.55
N GLU A 11 5.59 2.11 8.65
CA GLU A 11 4.27 1.71 9.18
C GLU A 11 3.52 0.77 8.22
N ALA A 12 3.68 0.95 6.91
CA ALA A 12 3.16 0.08 5.87
C ALA A 12 3.89 -1.26 5.88
N SER A 13 5.22 -1.26 5.90
CA SER A 13 6.01 -2.50 5.97
C SER A 13 5.73 -3.28 7.25
N LEU A 14 5.57 -2.61 8.39
CA LEU A 14 5.24 -3.29 9.66
C LEU A 14 3.88 -4.00 9.62
N ARG A 15 2.87 -3.42 8.96
CA ARG A 15 1.49 -3.93 8.96
C ARG A 15 1.19 -4.89 7.83
N LEU A 16 1.69 -4.59 6.64
CA LEU A 16 1.49 -5.40 5.45
C LEU A 16 2.58 -6.47 5.32
N GLY A 17 3.81 -6.18 5.74
CA GLY A 17 4.97 -7.07 5.54
C GLY A 17 4.75 -8.45 6.11
N GLY A 18 4.38 -8.57 7.40
CA GLY A 18 4.15 -9.89 8.00
C GLY A 18 3.05 -10.71 7.31
N VAL A 19 1.98 -10.05 6.84
CA VAL A 19 0.90 -10.74 6.10
C VAL A 19 1.37 -11.16 4.71
N LEU A 20 2.07 -10.27 3.99
CA LEU A 20 2.52 -10.49 2.62
C LEU A 20 3.66 -11.52 2.56
N GLU A 21 4.59 -11.49 3.51
CA GLU A 21 5.65 -12.49 3.67
C GLU A 21 5.04 -13.89 3.91
N ALA A 22 4.03 -13.99 4.78
CA ALA A 22 3.31 -15.25 5.01
C ALA A 22 2.58 -15.78 3.75
N LEU A 23 2.30 -14.90 2.78
CA LEU A 23 1.67 -15.21 1.50
C LEU A 23 2.69 -15.39 0.36
N GLY A 24 3.98 -15.41 0.67
CA GLY A 24 5.06 -15.65 -0.27
C GLY A 24 5.50 -14.43 -1.09
N PHE A 25 5.09 -13.22 -0.70
CA PHE A 25 5.60 -12.00 -1.32
C PHE A 25 6.99 -11.64 -0.77
N THR A 26 7.81 -11.04 -1.63
CA THR A 26 9.10 -10.45 -1.30
C THR A 26 8.99 -8.93 -1.33
N GLY A 27 9.65 -8.23 -0.41
CA GLY A 27 9.64 -6.76 -0.33
C GLY A 27 9.98 -6.27 1.08
N PRO A 28 9.81 -4.97 1.36
CA PRO A 28 9.37 -3.92 0.44
C PRO A 28 10.44 -3.54 -0.59
N GLU A 29 10.04 -3.27 -1.84
CA GLU A 29 10.90 -2.67 -2.86
C GLU A 29 11.00 -1.14 -2.66
N ASP A 30 12.20 -0.59 -2.88
CA ASP A 30 12.43 0.87 -2.91
C ASP A 30 11.83 1.46 -4.19
N VAL A 31 10.60 1.96 -4.10
CA VAL A 31 9.97 2.71 -5.20
C VAL A 31 10.32 4.19 -5.02
N PRO A 32 11.01 4.83 -5.99
CA PRO A 32 11.43 6.21 -5.85
C PRO A 32 10.23 7.14 -5.66
N SER A 33 10.26 7.90 -4.57
CA SER A 33 9.33 8.99 -4.30
C SER A 33 9.47 10.05 -5.39
N ARG A 34 8.34 10.59 -5.86
CA ARG A 34 8.36 11.82 -6.65
C ARG A 34 8.32 12.99 -5.69
N ASP A 35 9.42 13.73 -5.57
CA ASP A 35 9.54 14.91 -4.70
C ASP A 35 8.79 16.15 -5.25
N ARG A 36 7.70 15.93 -5.99
CA ARG A 36 6.82 16.98 -6.53
C ARG A 36 5.39 16.70 -6.10
N TYR A 37 4.66 17.76 -5.78
CA TYR A 37 3.25 17.64 -5.42
C TYR A 37 2.39 17.16 -6.60
N PRO A 38 1.42 16.26 -6.36
CA PRO A 38 1.17 15.57 -5.08
C PRO A 38 2.30 14.59 -4.74
N LEU A 39 2.82 14.68 -3.51
CA LEU A 39 3.94 13.84 -3.05
C LEU A 39 3.43 12.40 -2.93
N GLN A 40 4.17 11.46 -3.51
CA GLN A 40 3.80 10.05 -3.52
C GLN A 40 4.91 9.20 -2.94
N ILE A 41 4.59 8.45 -1.89
CA ILE A 41 5.46 7.42 -1.33
C ILE A 41 4.79 6.08 -1.58
N THR A 42 5.56 5.14 -2.12
CA THR A 42 5.04 3.83 -2.52
C THR A 42 5.85 2.74 -1.84
N VAL A 43 5.15 1.75 -1.30
CA VAL A 43 5.70 0.51 -0.79
C VAL A 43 5.16 -0.62 -1.65
N ARG A 44 6.03 -1.45 -2.19
CA ARG A 44 5.66 -2.53 -3.11
C ARG A 44 6.19 -3.86 -2.63
N TYR A 45 5.35 -4.88 -2.75
CA TYR A 45 5.70 -6.27 -2.52
C TYR A 45 5.38 -7.06 -3.78
N ARG A 46 6.24 -8.03 -4.09
CA ARG A 46 6.13 -8.83 -5.32
C ARG A 46 6.16 -10.32 -5.03
N ARG A 47 5.27 -11.03 -5.70
CA ARG A 47 5.25 -12.49 -5.88
C ARG A 47 5.40 -12.79 -7.37
N SER A 48 5.64 -14.04 -7.75
CA SER A 48 5.86 -14.43 -9.16
C SER A 48 4.70 -14.07 -10.09
N ASP A 49 3.48 -14.08 -9.58
CA ASP A 49 2.19 -13.93 -10.28
C ASP A 49 1.44 -12.64 -9.86
N ALA A 50 1.92 -11.92 -8.85
CA ALA A 50 1.19 -10.80 -8.27
C ALA A 50 2.08 -9.69 -7.69
N VAL A 51 1.58 -8.46 -7.68
CA VAL A 51 2.21 -7.30 -7.05
C VAL A 51 1.20 -6.63 -6.13
N VAL A 52 1.58 -6.40 -4.87
CA VAL A 52 0.81 -5.57 -3.95
C VAL A 52 1.52 -4.22 -3.82
N GLU A 53 0.80 -3.16 -4.12
CA GLU A 53 1.31 -1.79 -4.02
C GLU A 53 0.47 -1.00 -3.03
N THR A 54 1.12 -0.37 -2.05
CA THR A 54 0.50 0.56 -1.12
C THR A 54 1.14 1.93 -1.28
N ARG A 55 0.32 2.94 -1.54
CA ARG A 55 0.75 4.30 -1.81
C ARG A 55 0.15 5.27 -0.82
N LEU A 56 0.96 6.18 -0.32
CA LEU A 56 0.52 7.41 0.34
C LEU A 56 0.60 8.54 -0.69
N THR A 57 -0.53 9.18 -0.96
CA THR A 57 -0.61 10.40 -1.78
C THR A 57 -0.87 11.60 -0.89
N LEU A 58 -0.01 12.60 -0.95
CA LEU A 58 -0.20 13.90 -0.29
C LEU A 58 -0.70 14.92 -1.32
N GLY A 59 -1.97 15.26 -1.20
CA GLY A 59 -2.62 16.29 -1.99
C GLY A 59 -2.31 17.71 -1.50
N TYR A 60 -2.80 18.68 -2.27
CA TYR A 60 -2.86 20.08 -1.83
C TYR A 60 -3.85 20.20 -0.65
N MET A 61 -3.66 21.20 0.22
CA MET A 61 -4.49 21.44 1.42
C MET A 61 -4.41 20.38 2.54
N GLY A 62 -3.47 19.44 2.47
CA GLY A 62 -3.24 18.47 3.57
C GLY A 62 -4.19 17.27 3.54
N GLU A 63 -4.83 17.00 2.41
CA GLU A 63 -5.49 15.72 2.13
C GLU A 63 -4.43 14.64 1.88
N HIS A 64 -4.65 13.47 2.48
CA HIS A 64 -3.72 12.36 2.43
C HIS A 64 -4.51 11.08 2.23
N ASP A 65 -4.23 10.36 1.16
CA ASP A 65 -4.88 9.10 0.88
C ASP A 65 -3.86 7.96 0.91
N VAL A 66 -4.21 6.91 1.65
CA VAL A 66 -3.54 5.62 1.59
C VAL A 66 -4.34 4.74 0.65
N HIS A 67 -3.73 4.32 -0.45
CA HIS A 67 -4.35 3.44 -1.44
C HIS A 67 -3.56 2.14 -1.53
N THR A 68 -4.23 1.00 -1.45
CA THR A 68 -3.62 -0.31 -1.68
C THR A 68 -4.28 -0.99 -2.87
N SER A 69 -3.47 -1.54 -3.76
CA SER A 69 -3.92 -2.29 -4.93
C SER A 69 -3.15 -3.60 -5.08
N LEU A 70 -3.82 -4.60 -5.64
CA LEU A 70 -3.27 -5.87 -6.07
C LEU A 70 -3.27 -5.89 -7.60
N LEU A 71 -2.15 -6.26 -8.21
CA LEU A 71 -1.99 -6.46 -9.64
C LEU A 71 -1.62 -7.91 -9.91
N TRP A 72 -2.44 -8.63 -10.66
CA TRP A 72 -2.09 -9.94 -11.21
C TRP A 72 -1.25 -9.74 -12.47
N ILE A 73 -0.04 -10.32 -12.49
CA ILE A 73 0.95 -10.08 -13.54
C ILE A 73 0.52 -10.72 -14.85
N ASP A 74 -0.02 -11.94 -14.78
CA ASP A 74 -0.35 -12.73 -15.98
C ASP A 74 -1.59 -12.19 -16.71
N ASP A 75 -2.56 -11.63 -15.97
CA ASP A 75 -3.81 -11.11 -16.52
C ASP A 75 -3.81 -9.58 -16.72
N ASP A 76 -2.70 -8.90 -16.40
CA ASP A 76 -2.60 -7.42 -16.30
C ASP A 76 -3.78 -6.80 -15.53
N CYS A 77 -4.30 -7.54 -14.55
CA CYS A 77 -5.55 -7.22 -13.88
C CYS A 77 -5.28 -6.56 -12.52
N LYS A 78 -5.68 -5.30 -12.40
CA LYS A 78 -5.53 -4.51 -11.19
C LYS A 78 -6.83 -4.41 -10.40
N VAL A 79 -6.80 -4.83 -9.14
CA VAL A 79 -7.91 -4.74 -8.19
C VAL A 79 -7.54 -3.78 -7.07
N GLU A 80 -8.47 -2.88 -6.74
CA GLU A 80 -8.34 -2.04 -5.54
C GLU A 80 -8.62 -2.87 -4.29
N VAL A 81 -7.67 -2.88 -3.36
CA VAL A 81 -7.83 -3.50 -2.04
C VAL A 81 -8.58 -2.55 -1.11
N GLY A 82 -8.27 -1.27 -1.21
CA GLY A 82 -8.98 -0.22 -0.49
C GLY A 82 -8.28 1.13 -0.56
N THR A 83 -9.04 2.16 -0.23
CA THR A 83 -8.58 3.54 -0.10
C THR A 83 -9.02 4.11 1.24
N THR A 84 -8.10 4.75 1.95
CA THR A 84 -8.35 5.39 3.25
C THR A 84 -7.78 6.80 3.26
N THR A 85 -8.65 7.79 3.45
CA THR A 85 -8.23 9.18 3.73
C THR A 85 -7.75 9.28 5.19
N ALA A 86 -6.55 9.82 5.39
CA ALA A 86 -5.86 9.83 6.68
C ALA A 86 -5.27 11.20 7.04
N HIS A 87 -6.00 11.99 7.81
CA HIS A 87 -5.53 13.28 8.34
C HIS A 87 -4.54 13.15 9.51
N THR A 88 -4.43 11.96 10.11
CA THR A 88 -3.57 11.67 11.25
C THR A 88 -2.79 10.38 11.05
N GLY A 89 -1.67 10.22 11.77
CA GLY A 89 -0.92 8.96 11.79
C GLY A 89 -1.73 7.78 12.32
N TYR A 90 -2.67 8.02 13.25
CA TYR A 90 -3.59 6.98 13.74
C TYR A 90 -4.52 6.47 12.64
N GLN A 91 -5.14 7.38 11.87
CA GLN A 91 -6.00 7.01 10.74
C GLN A 91 -5.22 6.26 9.64
N MET A 92 -3.99 6.70 9.36
CA MET A 92 -3.10 6.02 8.41
C MET A 92 -2.83 4.57 8.83
N ARG A 93 -2.42 4.36 10.09
CA ARG A 93 -2.19 3.03 10.65
C ARG A 93 -3.42 2.14 10.58
N ARG A 94 -4.58 2.69 10.97
CA ARG A 94 -5.86 1.97 10.91
C ARG A 94 -6.24 1.57 9.48
N GLY A 95 -6.03 2.45 8.51
CA GLY A 95 -6.24 2.15 7.08
C GLY A 95 -5.36 1.00 6.61
N LEU A 96 -4.06 1.05 6.94
CA LEU A 96 -3.11 -0.02 6.63
C LEU A 96 -3.52 -1.36 7.27
N ASP A 97 -3.99 -1.35 8.53
CA ASP A 97 -4.48 -2.56 9.20
C ASP A 97 -5.72 -3.15 8.50
N ILE A 98 -6.63 -2.29 8.03
CA ILE A 98 -7.81 -2.72 7.25
C ILE A 98 -7.36 -3.33 5.92
N HIS A 99 -6.47 -2.66 5.19
CA HIS A 99 -5.98 -3.12 3.90
C HIS A 99 -5.24 -4.46 4.05
N ALA A 100 -4.39 -4.60 5.07
CA ALA A 100 -3.67 -5.84 5.36
C ALA A 100 -4.61 -7.03 5.63
N ARG A 101 -5.77 -6.81 6.24
CA ARG A 101 -6.80 -7.85 6.44
C ARG A 101 -7.56 -8.19 5.16
N ALA A 102 -7.67 -7.26 4.22
CA ALA A 102 -8.41 -7.46 2.97
C ALA A 102 -7.57 -8.20 1.90
N VAL A 103 -6.25 -8.01 1.87
CA VAL A 103 -5.35 -8.62 0.87
C VAL A 103 -5.50 -10.15 0.76
N PRO A 104 -5.48 -10.93 1.86
CA PRO A 104 -5.60 -12.39 1.77
C PRO A 104 -6.89 -12.85 1.09
N ALA A 105 -8.00 -12.17 1.37
CA ALA A 105 -9.31 -12.52 0.80
C ALA A 105 -9.34 -12.29 -0.72
N LEU A 106 -8.75 -11.18 -1.18
CA LEU A 106 -8.67 -10.88 -2.62
C LEU A 106 -7.72 -11.82 -3.36
N LEU A 107 -6.62 -12.23 -2.72
CA LEU A 107 -5.71 -13.23 -3.30
C LEU A 107 -6.36 -14.61 -3.41
N GLN A 108 -7.22 -14.98 -2.47
CA GLN A 108 -7.97 -16.24 -2.51
C GLN A 108 -9.09 -16.24 -3.55
N ALA A 109 -9.70 -15.07 -3.80
CA ALA A 109 -10.72 -14.92 -4.83
C ALA A 109 -10.14 -15.06 -6.26
N GLY A 110 -8.85 -14.79 -6.44
CA GLY A 110 -8.19 -14.79 -7.76
C GLY A 110 -8.46 -13.52 -8.56
N PRO A 111 -7.98 -13.46 -9.81
CA PRO A 111 -8.38 -12.41 -10.75
C PRO A 111 -9.89 -12.49 -11.04
N PRO A 112 -10.58 -11.34 -11.22
CA PRO A 112 -11.99 -11.28 -11.61
C PRO A 112 -12.28 -11.85 -13.00
#